data_AF-A0AB73TKS8-F1
#
_entry.id   AF-A0AB73TKS8-F1
#
_cell.length_a   1.000
_cell.length_b   1.000
_cell.length_c   1.000
_cell.angle_alpha   90.00
_cell.angle_beta   90.00
_cell.angle_gamma   90.00
#
_symmetry.space_group_name_H-M   'P 1'
#
loop_
_entity.id
_entity.type
_entity.pdbx_description
1 polymer ?
#
loop_
_entity_poly.entity_id
_entity_poly.type
_entity_poly.pdbx_seq_one_letter_code
_entity_poly.pdbx_strand_id
1 'polypeptide(L)' 'MGGISALSFMENGVLCGRATWAKGVAPFVTEGEEKASSWMLEEGKQNIKELSTLLEETATPVYVDR' A
#
# COMPACT_ATOMS: atom_id res chain seq x y z
N MET A 1 -6.93 -27.39 -26.44
CA MET A 1 -7.23 -26.40 -25.39
C MET A 1 -6.15 -26.51 -24.32
N GLY A 2 -5.00 -25.87 -24.55
CA GLY A 2 -3.91 -25.85 -23.58
C GLY A 2 -4.25 -24.87 -22.48
N GLY A 3 -4.56 -25.40 -21.29
CA GLY A 3 -4.79 -24.59 -20.10
C GLY A 3 -3.53 -23.80 -19.79
N ILE A 4 -3.67 -22.49 -19.80
CA ILE A 4 -2.68 -21.58 -19.20
C ILE A 4 -2.66 -21.96 -17.72
N SER A 5 -1.61 -22.67 -17.30
CA SER A 5 -1.28 -22.87 -15.89
C SER A 5 -1.35 -21.48 -15.25
N ALA A 6 -2.23 -21.34 -14.26
CA ALA A 6 -2.29 -20.14 -13.43
C ALA A 6 -0.91 -20.00 -12.77
N LEU A 7 -0.08 -19.12 -13.34
CA LEU A 7 1.12 -18.62 -12.68
C LEU A 7 0.63 -17.87 -11.45
N SER A 8 0.57 -18.57 -10.31
CA SER A 8 0.42 -17.94 -9.00
C SER A 8 1.70 -17.15 -8.76
N PHE A 9 1.65 -15.83 -9.00
CA PHE A 9 2.73 -14.93 -8.64
C PHE A 9 2.72 -14.80 -7.11
N MET A 10 3.68 -15.45 -6.45
CA MET A 10 3.73 -15.51 -4.99
C MET A 10 4.43 -14.24 -4.46
N GLU A 11 3.66 -13.19 -4.19
CA GLU A 11 4.17 -11.95 -3.60
C GLU A 11 4.20 -12.08 -2.08
N ASN A 12 5.34 -11.79 -1.44
CA ASN A 12 5.47 -11.88 0.02
C ASN A 12 5.22 -10.53 0.74
N GLY A 13 4.75 -9.51 0.01
CA GLY A 13 4.58 -8.15 0.48
C GLY A 13 5.15 -7.11 -0.49
N VAL A 14 5.05 -5.82 -0.13
CA VAL A 14 5.50 -4.70 -0.96
C VAL A 14 6.19 -3.61 -0.13
N LEU A 15 7.13 -2.88 -0.76
CA LEU A 15 7.70 -1.63 -0.23
C LEU A 15 7.10 -0.45 -1.00
N CYS A 16 5.92 0.00 -0.59
CA CYS A 16 5.21 1.11 -1.22
C CYS A 16 5.38 2.42 -0.45
N GLY A 17 5.95 3.44 -1.10
CA GLY A 17 6.05 4.80 -0.55
C GLY A 17 5.21 5.82 -1.31
N ARG A 18 5.53 6.04 -2.59
CA ARG A 18 4.89 7.10 -3.39
C ARG A 18 3.38 6.91 -3.57
N ALA A 19 2.90 5.69 -3.78
CA ALA A 19 1.46 5.49 -3.98
C ALA A 19 0.66 5.83 -2.71
N THR A 20 1.25 5.65 -1.53
CA THR A 20 0.62 5.98 -0.25
C THR A 20 0.69 7.47 0.08
N TRP A 21 1.83 8.12 -0.20
CA TRP A 21 2.15 9.45 0.39
C TRP A 21 2.31 10.61 -0.60
N ALA A 22 2.39 10.38 -1.93
CA ALA A 22 2.77 11.43 -2.88
C ALA A 22 1.84 12.65 -2.87
N LYS A 23 0.53 12.42 -2.65
CA LYS A 23 -0.46 13.50 -2.62
C LYS A 23 -0.34 14.39 -1.37
N GLY A 24 0.30 13.92 -0.30
CA GLY A 24 0.57 14.72 0.90
C GLY A 24 1.64 15.80 0.72
N VAL A 25 2.42 15.74 -0.38
CA VAL A 25 3.43 16.76 -0.69
C VAL A 25 2.77 18.09 -1.05
N ALA A 26 1.66 18.08 -1.80
CA ALA A 26 0.94 19.29 -2.18
C ALA A 26 0.47 20.12 -0.98
N PRO A 27 -0.33 19.60 -0.03
CA PRO A 27 -0.78 20.37 1.13
C PRO A 27 0.38 20.83 2.02
N PHE A 28 1.49 20.07 2.08
CA PHE A 28 2.68 20.54 2.80
C PHE A 28 3.30 21.80 2.17
N VAL A 29 3.48 21.78 0.85
CA VAL A 29 4.12 22.89 0.13
C VAL A 29 3.22 24.13 0.07
N THR A 30 1.90 23.95 -0.06
CA THR A 30 0.96 25.06 -0.26
C THR A 30 0.32 25.59 1.00
N GLU A 31 0.09 24.73 2.00
CA GLU A 31 -0.69 25.04 3.21
C GLU A 31 0.08 24.79 4.52
N GLY A 32 1.27 24.20 4.44
CA GLY A 32 2.16 23.99 5.59
C GLY A 32 1.94 22.66 6.32
N GLU A 33 2.69 22.50 7.41
CA GLU A 33 2.83 21.24 8.13
C GLU A 33 1.53 20.73 8.75
N GLU A 34 0.72 21.60 9.35
CA GLU A 34 -0.54 21.19 9.97
C GLU A 34 -1.50 20.57 8.96
N LYS A 35 -1.61 21.18 7.78
CA LYS A 35 -2.50 20.66 6.73
C LYS A 35 -2.01 19.34 6.18
N ALA A 36 -0.70 19.20 5.95
CA ALA A 36 -0.09 17.94 5.56
C ALA A 36 -0.34 16.84 6.61
N SER A 37 -0.26 17.19 7.89
CA SER A 37 -0.51 16.28 9.01
C SER A 37 -1.97 15.82 9.03
N SER A 38 -2.94 16.73 8.85
CA SER A 38 -4.35 16.36 8.71
C SER A 38 -4.56 15.42 7.51
N TRP A 39 -3.93 15.71 6.37
CA TRP A 39 -4.00 14.84 5.18
C TRP A 39 -3.44 13.44 5.45
N MET A 40 -2.31 13.34 6.18
CA MET A 40 -1.74 12.04 6.56
C MET A 40 -2.68 11.23 7.46
N LEU A 41 -3.35 11.89 8.41
CA LEU A 41 -4.27 11.25 9.35
C LEU A 41 -5.59 10.79 8.70
N GLU A 42 -5.95 11.40 7.57
CA GLU A 42 -7.15 11.10 6.79
C GLU A 42 -6.81 10.25 5.55
N GLU A 43 -6.56 10.87 4.40
CA GLU A 43 -6.34 10.19 3.12
C GLU A 43 -5.11 9.27 3.15
N GLY A 44 -3.99 9.73 3.73
CA GLY A 44 -2.78 8.90 3.81
C GLY A 44 -3.01 7.61 4.60
N LYS A 45 -3.73 7.72 5.72
CA LYS A 45 -4.13 6.57 6.55
C LYS A 45 -5.11 5.65 5.83
N GLN A 46 -6.01 6.19 4.99
CA GLN A 46 -6.91 5.39 4.18
C GLN A 46 -6.14 4.59 3.12
N ASN A 47 -5.21 5.22 2.41
CA ASN A 47 -4.38 4.57 1.38
C ASN A 47 -3.61 3.37 1.92
N ILE A 48 -3.00 3.50 3.11
CA ILE A 48 -2.23 2.39 3.71
C ILE A 48 -3.14 1.27 4.24
N LYS A 49 -4.35 1.60 4.70
CA LYS A 49 -5.33 0.59 5.13
C LYS A 49 -5.82 -0.24 3.95
N GLU A 50 -6.17 0.39 2.84
CA GLU A 50 -6.58 -0.30 1.62
C GLU A 50 -5.49 -1.24 1.11
N LEU A 51 -4.23 -0.78 1.12
CA LEU A 51 -3.08 -1.62 0.79
C LEU A 51 -2.92 -2.78 1.76
N SER A 52 -3.09 -2.56 3.06
CA SER A 52 -2.98 -3.61 4.08
C SER A 52 -4.04 -4.68 3.89
N THR A 53 -5.30 -4.29 3.66
CA THR A 53 -6.40 -5.23 3.39
C THR A 53 -6.12 -6.06 2.14
N LEU A 54 -5.62 -5.44 1.07
CA LEU A 54 -5.25 -6.18 -0.14
C LEU A 54 -4.13 -7.20 0.14
N LEU A 55 -3.10 -6.81 0.89
CA LEU A 55 -2.00 -7.71 1.22
C LEU A 55 -2.42 -8.88 2.11
N GLU A 56 -3.43 -8.72 2.96
CA GLU A 56 -4.00 -9.83 3.74
C GLU A 56 -4.61 -10.92 2.83
N GLU A 57 -5.14 -10.53 1.66
CA GLU A 57 -5.77 -11.46 0.71
C GLU A 57 -4.78 -12.03 -0.30
N THR A 58 -3.73 -11.27 -0.65
CA THR A 58 -2.85 -11.61 -1.78
C THR A 58 -1.44 -12.02 -1.39
N ALA A 59 -0.94 -11.63 -0.21
CA ALA A 59 0.45 -11.87 0.17
C ALA A 59 0.64 -13.25 0.79
N THR A 60 1.76 -13.90 0.44
CA THR A 60 2.17 -15.16 1.06
C THR A 60 3.19 -14.90 2.18
N PRO A 61 3.05 -15.51 3.37
CA PRO A 61 4.04 -15.35 4.42
C PRO A 61 5.41 -15.90 4.01
N VAL A 62 6.48 -15.19 4.35
CA VAL A 62 7.87 -15.63 4.10
C VAL A 62 8.24 -16.87 4.93
N TYR A 63 7.58 -17.07 6.07
CA TYR A 63 7.75 -18.22 6.94
C TYR A 63 6.38 -18.84 7.23
N VAL A 64 6.19 -20.10 6.84
CA VAL A 64 4.93 -20.84 7.07
C VAL A 64 5.12 -22.13 7.88
N ASP A 65 6.35 -22.59 8.07
CA ASP A 65 6.71 -23.66 9.01
C ASP A 65 8.23 -23.62 9.25
N ARG A 66 8.70 -23.88 10.48
CA ARG A 66 10.13 -24.03 10.79
C ARG A 66 10.36 -25.27 11.64
#